data_AF-A0A914QU07-F1
#
_entry.id   AF-A0A914QU07-F1
#
_cell.length_a   1.000
_cell.length_b   1.000
_cell.length_c   1.000
_cell.angle_alpha   90.00
_cell.angle_beta   90.00
_cell.angle_gamma   90.00
#
_symmetry.space_group_name_H-M   'P 1'
#
loop_
_entity.id
_entity.type
_entity.pdbx_description
1 polymer ?
#
loop_
_entity_poly.entity_id
_entity_poly.type
_entity_poly.pdbx_seq_one_letter_code
_entity_poly.pdbx_strand_id
1 'polypeptide(L)'
;MAIATAATLIGVIIYIIALLLPNWAIIDFLNTSGEHVNVNLGVWGEWRKLNTSETAEWIPHLPKPSEKILRLADADLKHFYYAQIALATIALALMAANNFAAFLTFSYHRFVYKRVVSLIHWLIAVCVFATVEVLTNSVTEWNTEVAQKRIISDWDYSTAQKLGLAAYLAYTVVLIYTFAGIVFFMASRKQKGSRAATAEFEVEDRDVYIGR
;
A
#
# COMPACT_ATOMS: atom_id res chain seq x y z
N MET A 1 -21.64 5.20 -7.35
CA MET A 1 -20.84 6.09 -6.47
C MET A 1 -21.00 5.71 -5.01
N ALA A 2 -22.20 5.72 -4.42
CA ALA A 2 -22.39 5.34 -3.00
C ALA A 2 -21.80 3.96 -2.63
N ILE A 3 -22.04 2.93 -3.45
CA ILE A 3 -21.45 1.59 -3.26
C ILE A 3 -19.91 1.65 -3.33
N ALA A 4 -19.34 2.44 -4.24
CA ALA A 4 -17.90 2.60 -4.36
C ALA A 4 -17.31 3.31 -3.13
N THR A 5 -17.99 4.32 -2.59
CA THR A 5 -17.59 5.00 -1.34
C THR A 5 -17.67 4.05 -0.14
N ALA A 6 -18.71 3.23 -0.03
CA ALA A 6 -18.80 2.21 1.02
C ALA A 6 -17.65 1.20 0.90
N ALA A 7 -17.34 0.76 -0.33
CA ALA A 7 -16.21 -0.13 -0.59
C ALA A 7 -14.87 0.50 -0.22
N THR A 8 -14.64 1.79 -0.50
CA THR A 8 -13.38 2.47 -0.16
C THR A 8 -13.21 2.65 1.35
N LEU A 9 -14.30 2.86 2.10
CA LEU A 9 -14.29 2.86 3.57
C LEU A 9 -13.88 1.49 4.13
N ILE A 10 -14.44 0.40 3.60
CA ILE A 10 -14.01 -0.96 3.95
C ILE A 10 -12.54 -1.15 3.56
N GLY A 11 -12.13 -0.64 2.40
CA GLY A 11 -10.74 -0.65 1.95
C GLY A 11 -9.77 0.05 2.91
N VAL A 12 -10.18 1.16 3.56
CA VAL A 12 -9.37 1.80 4.62
C VAL A 12 -9.15 0.86 5.79
N ILE A 13 -10.21 0.20 6.25
CA ILE A 13 -10.13 -0.74 7.38
C ILE A 13 -9.23 -1.93 7.03
N ILE A 14 -9.41 -2.51 5.84
CA ILE A 14 -8.57 -3.61 5.35
C ILE A 14 -7.10 -3.16 5.28
N TYR A 15 -6.83 -1.95 4.78
CA TYR A 15 -5.47 -1.44 4.68
C TYR A 15 -4.83 -1.21 6.05
N ILE A 16 -5.57 -0.65 7.02
CA ILE A 16 -5.09 -0.51 8.41
C ILE A 16 -4.74 -1.88 8.99
N ILE A 17 -5.60 -2.88 8.80
CA ILE A 17 -5.34 -4.26 9.26
C ILE A 17 -4.07 -4.80 8.57
N ALA A 18 -3.93 -4.61 7.26
CA ALA A 18 -2.73 -5.03 6.53
C ALA A 18 -1.46 -4.38 7.09
N LEU A 19 -1.48 -3.06 7.36
CA LEU A 19 -0.33 -2.35 7.92
C LEU A 19 0.08 -2.84 9.31
N LEU A 20 -0.87 -3.31 10.13
CA LEU A 20 -0.62 -3.84 11.47
C LEU A 20 -0.14 -5.28 11.46
N LEU A 21 -0.42 -6.03 10.39
CA LEU A 21 -0.02 -7.42 10.27
C LEU A 21 1.47 -7.55 9.92
N PRO A 22 2.20 -8.49 10.56
CA PRO A 22 3.63 -8.66 10.35
C PRO A 22 4.00 -9.59 9.18
N ASN A 23 3.02 -10.07 8.42
CA ASN A 23 3.19 -11.11 7.40
C ASN A 23 2.99 -10.57 5.99
N TRP A 24 3.76 -9.55 5.62
CA TRP A 24 3.78 -9.08 4.23
C TRP A 24 4.71 -9.93 3.37
N ALA A 25 5.86 -10.30 3.90
CA ALA A 25 6.77 -11.26 3.29
C ALA A 25 7.33 -12.21 4.36
N ILE A 26 7.43 -13.48 4.02
CA ILE A 26 7.98 -14.53 4.89
C ILE A 26 9.28 -15.03 4.27
N ILE A 27 10.32 -15.09 5.09
CA ILE A 27 11.67 -15.45 4.66
C ILE A 27 12.24 -16.48 5.62
N ASP A 28 12.72 -17.58 5.06
CA ASP A 28 13.37 -18.66 5.78
C ASP A 28 14.82 -18.79 5.33
N PHE A 29 15.77 -18.72 6.26
CA PHE A 29 17.19 -18.89 5.95
C PHE A 29 17.96 -19.59 7.09
N LEU A 30 19.16 -20.07 6.75
CA LEU A 30 20.10 -20.68 7.70
C LEU A 30 21.14 -19.65 8.15
N ASN A 31 21.25 -19.44 9.47
CA ASN A 31 22.25 -18.59 10.09
C ASN A 31 23.68 -19.15 9.91
N THR A 32 24.71 -18.35 10.15
CA THR A 32 26.12 -18.78 10.15
C THR A 32 26.39 -19.90 11.17
N SER A 33 25.58 -19.97 12.23
CA SER A 33 25.61 -21.05 13.23
C SER A 33 24.86 -22.32 12.80
N GLY A 34 24.31 -22.38 11.58
CA GLY A 34 23.52 -23.51 11.08
C GLY A 34 22.07 -23.56 11.58
N GLU A 35 21.60 -22.53 12.30
CA GLU A 35 20.24 -22.48 12.83
C GLU A 35 19.24 -21.95 11.79
N HIS A 36 18.06 -22.56 11.72
CA HIS A 36 16.95 -22.05 10.91
C HIS A 36 16.33 -20.80 11.54
N VAL A 37 16.24 -19.74 10.74
CA VAL A 37 15.66 -18.45 11.11
C VAL A 37 14.47 -18.18 10.20
N ASN A 38 13.29 -18.01 10.80
CA ASN A 38 12.09 -17.53 10.13
C ASN A 38 11.93 -16.03 10.42
N VAL A 39 11.74 -15.22 9.38
CA VAL A 39 11.50 -13.79 9.50
C VAL A 39 10.20 -13.42 8.80
N ASN A 40 9.30 -12.80 9.55
CA ASN A 40 8.07 -12.20 9.04
C ASN A 40 8.25 -10.69 8.97
N LEU A 41 8.27 -10.16 7.76
CA LEU A 41 8.42 -8.73 7.49
C LEU A 41 7.06 -8.04 7.50
N GLY A 42 6.93 -7.02 8.34
CA GLY A 42 5.83 -6.06 8.32
C GLY A 42 6.28 -4.69 7.80
N VAL A 43 5.38 -3.72 7.84
CA VAL A 43 5.69 -2.33 7.43
C VAL A 43 6.55 -1.61 8.46
N TRP A 44 6.26 -1.82 9.74
CA TRP A 44 6.87 -1.09 10.85
C TRP A 44 8.08 -1.79 11.44
N GLY A 45 8.24 -3.08 11.16
CA GLY A 45 9.26 -3.91 11.75
C GLY A 45 9.12 -5.36 11.30
N GLU A 46 10.03 -6.19 11.79
CA GLU A 46 10.11 -7.60 11.51
C GLU A 46 9.99 -8.44 12.78
N TRP A 47 9.39 -9.62 12.65
CA TRP A 47 9.36 -10.63 13.70
C TRP A 47 10.28 -11.76 13.31
N ARG A 48 11.24 -12.07 14.18
CA ARG A 48 12.24 -13.11 13.96
C ARG A 48 12.03 -14.26 14.94
N LYS A 49 11.95 -15.48 14.42
CA LYS A 49 11.90 -16.70 15.22
C LYS A 49 13.09 -17.59 14.88
N LEU A 50 13.86 -17.99 15.90
CA LEU A 50 14.92 -18.98 15.77
C LEU A 50 14.34 -20.35 16.10
N ASN A 51 14.79 -21.42 15.44
CA ASN A 51 14.32 -22.77 15.73
C ASN A 51 14.68 -23.23 17.16
N THR A 52 15.77 -22.70 17.71
CA THR A 52 16.28 -22.94 19.07
C THR A 52 15.57 -22.12 20.15
N SER A 53 14.80 -21.09 19.77
CA SER A 53 14.07 -20.24 20.70
C SER A 53 12.57 -20.39 20.52
N GLU A 54 11.83 -20.63 21.60
CA GLU A 54 10.36 -20.63 21.55
C GLU A 54 9.79 -19.22 21.35
N THR A 55 10.57 -18.17 21.63
CA THR A 55 10.13 -16.77 21.57
C THR A 55 10.50 -16.11 20.23
N ALA A 56 9.53 -15.38 19.67
CA ALA A 56 9.76 -14.50 18.53
C ALA A 56 10.20 -13.12 19.03
N GLU A 57 11.30 -12.61 18.49
CA GLU A 57 11.82 -11.27 18.78
C GLU A 57 11.26 -10.27 17.77
N TRP A 58 10.74 -9.14 18.26
CA TRP A 58 10.30 -8.03 17.43
C TRP A 58 11.42 -7.01 17.26
N ILE A 59 11.70 -6.65 16.01
CA ILE A 59 12.73 -5.67 15.65
C ILE A 59 12.04 -4.53 14.88
N PRO A 60 12.00 -3.31 15.42
CA PRO A 60 11.48 -2.16 14.69
C PRO A 60 12.41 -1.73 13.56
N HIS A 61 11.84 -1.22 12.46
CA HIS A 61 12.60 -0.49 11.44
C HIS A 61 13.06 0.91 11.94
N LEU A 62 12.38 1.45 12.95
CA LEU A 62 12.64 2.76 13.57
C LEU A 62 12.54 2.66 15.11
N PRO A 63 13.53 3.12 15.91
CA PRO A 63 14.85 3.69 15.59
C PRO A 63 15.90 2.63 15.21
N LYS A 64 17.09 3.06 14.73
CA LYS A 64 18.16 2.18 14.21
C LYS A 64 18.37 0.97 15.15
N PRO A 65 18.21 -0.27 14.67
CA PRO A 65 18.44 -1.45 15.50
C PRO A 65 19.92 -1.58 15.86
N SER A 66 20.21 -2.38 16.89
CA SER A 66 21.60 -2.61 17.31
C SER A 66 22.44 -3.23 16.19
N GLU A 67 23.70 -2.81 16.04
CA GLU A 67 24.63 -3.24 14.98
C GLU A 67 24.97 -4.74 14.99
N LYS A 68 24.48 -5.48 16.00
CA LYS A 68 24.62 -6.94 16.09
C LYS A 68 23.79 -7.70 15.04
N ILE A 69 22.83 -7.05 14.38
CA ILE A 69 21.93 -7.68 13.41
C ILE A 69 22.44 -7.39 11.99
N LEU A 70 23.10 -8.38 11.38
CA LEU A 70 23.74 -8.30 10.06
C LEU A 70 22.81 -7.78 8.95
N ARG A 71 21.50 -8.04 9.09
CA ARG A 71 20.47 -7.75 8.08
C ARG A 71 20.09 -6.27 7.99
N LEU A 72 20.13 -5.54 9.12
CA LEU A 72 19.71 -4.14 9.20
C LEU A 72 20.90 -3.16 9.32
N ALA A 73 22.13 -3.68 9.23
CA ALA A 73 23.35 -2.89 9.19
C ALA A 73 23.71 -2.40 7.78
N ASP A 74 23.17 -3.02 6.73
CA ASP A 74 23.44 -2.61 5.34
C ASP A 74 22.69 -1.32 4.98
N ALA A 75 23.41 -0.36 4.42
CA ALA A 75 22.91 1.01 4.21
C ALA A 75 21.80 1.06 3.16
N ASP A 76 21.85 0.17 2.16
CA ASP A 76 20.93 0.16 1.04
C ASP A 76 19.54 -0.37 1.43
N LEU A 77 19.47 -1.40 2.28
CA LEU A 77 18.20 -1.91 2.83
C LEU A 77 17.43 -0.86 3.65
N LYS A 78 18.14 0.03 4.34
CA LYS A 78 17.55 1.08 5.18
C LYS A 78 16.66 2.02 4.36
N HIS A 79 17.05 2.32 3.13
CA HIS A 79 16.28 3.20 2.24
C HIS A 79 14.95 2.57 1.82
N PHE A 80 14.91 1.26 1.62
CA PHE A 80 13.67 0.55 1.31
C PHE A 80 12.67 0.62 2.47
N TYR A 81 13.10 0.40 3.71
CA TYR A 81 12.20 0.48 4.87
C TYR A 81 11.63 1.88 5.08
N TYR A 82 12.42 2.93 4.86
CA TYR A 82 11.93 4.30 4.94
C TYR A 82 10.97 4.64 3.81
N ALA A 83 11.29 4.24 2.58
CA ALA A 83 10.39 4.43 1.45
C ALA A 83 9.05 3.72 1.68
N GLN A 84 9.08 2.49 2.20
CA GLN A 84 7.89 1.71 2.52
C GLN A 84 7.01 2.41 3.57
N ILE A 85 7.60 2.85 4.69
CA ILE A 85 6.87 3.55 5.77
C ILE A 85 6.30 4.88 5.26
N ALA A 86 7.08 5.63 4.48
CA ALA A 86 6.63 6.90 3.89
C ALA A 86 5.46 6.69 2.91
N LEU A 87 5.56 5.72 2.00
CA LEU A 87 4.48 5.43 1.04
C LEU A 87 3.21 4.93 1.75
N ALA A 88 3.36 4.07 2.76
CA ALA A 88 2.22 3.58 3.54
C ALA A 88 1.49 4.69 4.30
N THR A 89 2.24 5.61 4.93
CA THR A 89 1.67 6.74 5.66
C THR A 89 1.01 7.76 4.73
N ILE A 90 1.65 8.08 3.59
CA ILE A 90 1.06 8.95 2.56
C ILE A 90 -0.22 8.32 2.01
N ALA A 91 -0.23 7.02 1.70
CA ALA A 91 -1.41 6.32 1.22
C ALA A 91 -2.56 6.43 2.24
N LEU A 92 -2.29 6.19 3.52
CA LEU A 92 -3.30 6.28 4.58
C LEU A 92 -3.86 7.71 4.76
N ALA A 93 -3.01 8.73 4.69
CA ALA A 93 -3.43 10.13 4.73
C ALA A 93 -4.30 10.49 3.52
N LEU A 94 -3.90 10.07 2.31
CA LEU A 94 -4.68 10.26 1.09
C LEU A 94 -6.02 9.53 1.15
N MET A 95 -6.06 8.30 1.66
CA MET A 95 -7.30 7.54 1.87
C MET A 95 -8.28 8.29 2.78
N ALA A 96 -7.81 8.82 3.91
CA ALA A 96 -8.65 9.60 4.83
C ALA A 96 -9.20 10.87 4.16
N ALA A 97 -8.33 11.65 3.53
CA ALA A 97 -8.71 12.88 2.84
C ALA A 97 -9.68 12.63 1.65
N ASN A 98 -9.44 11.56 0.88
CA ASN A 98 -10.25 11.23 -0.28
C ASN A 98 -11.64 10.71 0.10
N ASN A 99 -11.78 9.96 1.19
CA ASN A 99 -13.10 9.56 1.67
C ASN A 99 -13.93 10.79 2.11
N PHE A 100 -13.30 11.78 2.77
CA PHE A 100 -13.97 13.05 3.06
C PHE A 100 -14.40 13.78 1.78
N ALA A 101 -13.53 13.89 0.79
CA ALA A 101 -13.85 14.50 -0.50
C ALA A 101 -14.96 13.73 -1.28
N ALA A 102 -15.00 12.40 -1.15
CA ALA A 102 -16.06 11.57 -1.72
C ALA A 102 -17.42 11.86 -1.07
N PHE A 103 -17.47 12.12 0.24
CA PHE A 103 -18.70 12.55 0.91
C PHE A 103 -19.18 13.92 0.41
N LEU A 104 -18.27 14.88 0.24
CA LEU A 104 -18.60 16.20 -0.32
C LEU A 104 -19.21 16.12 -1.72
N THR A 105 -18.87 15.08 -2.49
CA THR A 105 -19.41 14.85 -3.83
C THR A 105 -20.90 14.48 -3.82
N PHE A 106 -21.43 13.99 -2.70
CA PHE A 106 -22.87 13.77 -2.54
C PHE A 106 -23.62 15.06 -2.18
N SER A 107 -22.97 15.97 -1.46
CA SER A 107 -23.54 17.28 -1.12
C SER A 107 -23.50 18.27 -2.28
N TYR A 108 -22.44 18.23 -3.10
CA TYR A 108 -22.27 19.09 -4.27
C TYR A 108 -22.11 18.23 -5.52
N HIS A 109 -23.12 18.21 -6.40
CA HIS A 109 -23.16 17.25 -7.51
C HIS A 109 -22.21 17.60 -8.67
N ARG A 110 -21.54 18.76 -8.60
CA ARG A 110 -20.65 19.28 -9.63
C ARG A 110 -19.63 18.24 -10.11
N PHE A 111 -19.53 18.09 -11.44
CA PHE A 111 -18.67 17.09 -12.07
C PHE A 111 -17.17 17.21 -11.72
N VAL A 112 -16.68 18.41 -11.37
CA VAL A 112 -15.27 18.67 -11.04
C VAL A 112 -14.83 17.88 -9.80
N TYR A 113 -15.66 17.83 -8.74
CA TYR A 113 -15.35 17.09 -7.52
C TYR A 113 -15.21 15.59 -7.79
N LYS A 114 -16.10 15.03 -8.60
CA LYS A 114 -16.06 13.61 -9.02
C LYS A 114 -14.74 13.26 -9.73
N ARG A 115 -14.19 14.18 -10.54
CA ARG A 115 -12.90 13.97 -11.23
C ARG A 115 -11.72 14.00 -10.28
N VAL A 116 -11.68 15.00 -9.39
CA VAL A 116 -10.60 15.12 -8.40
C VAL A 116 -10.59 13.88 -7.51
N VAL A 117 -11.75 13.47 -7.01
CA VAL A 117 -11.90 12.25 -6.21
C VAL A 117 -11.46 11.01 -7.00
N SER A 118 -11.85 10.88 -8.28
CA SER A 118 -11.39 9.77 -9.13
C SER A 118 -9.87 9.72 -9.25
N LEU A 119 -9.21 10.86 -9.51
CA LEU A 119 -7.75 10.92 -9.63
C LEU A 119 -7.04 10.55 -8.33
N ILE A 120 -7.57 10.99 -7.18
CA ILE A 120 -7.00 10.63 -5.88
C ILE A 120 -7.18 9.13 -5.59
N HIS A 121 -8.29 8.50 -6.00
CA HIS A 121 -8.44 7.04 -5.90
C HIS A 121 -7.35 6.29 -6.66
N TRP A 122 -7.03 6.74 -7.89
CA TRP A 122 -5.92 6.17 -8.68
C TRP A 122 -4.56 6.38 -8.02
N LEU A 123 -4.31 7.59 -7.49
CA LEU A 123 -3.07 7.89 -6.77
C LEU A 123 -2.89 6.98 -5.55
N ILE A 124 -3.96 6.77 -4.77
CA ILE A 124 -3.95 5.85 -3.62
C ILE A 124 -3.62 4.43 -4.07
N ALA A 125 -4.27 3.92 -5.13
CA ALA A 125 -4.01 2.59 -5.66
C ALA A 125 -2.53 2.41 -6.03
N VAL A 126 -1.94 3.41 -6.70
CA VAL A 126 -0.51 3.41 -7.05
C VAL A 126 0.39 3.46 -5.82
N CYS A 127 0.09 4.29 -4.82
CA CYS A 127 0.88 4.35 -3.58
C CYS A 127 0.85 3.01 -2.80
N VAL A 128 -0.31 2.38 -2.70
CA VAL A 128 -0.45 1.07 -2.03
C VAL A 128 0.30 -0.02 -2.81
N PHE A 129 0.16 -0.05 -4.14
CA PHE A 129 0.90 -0.97 -5.00
C PHE A 129 2.42 -0.77 -4.86
N ALA A 130 2.90 0.46 -4.95
CA ALA A 130 4.31 0.80 -4.76
C ALA A 130 4.85 0.37 -3.39
N THR A 131 4.02 0.42 -2.34
CA THR A 131 4.43 -0.07 -1.01
C THR A 131 4.70 -1.57 -1.01
N VAL A 132 3.87 -2.37 -1.70
CA VAL A 132 4.07 -3.82 -1.85
C VAL A 132 5.31 -4.11 -2.70
N GLU A 133 5.52 -3.38 -3.78
CA GLU A 133 6.68 -3.53 -4.66
C GLU A 133 7.99 -3.17 -3.96
N VAL A 134 8.04 -2.06 -3.22
CA VAL A 134 9.22 -1.65 -2.44
C VAL A 134 9.61 -2.73 -1.43
N LEU A 135 8.62 -3.33 -0.75
CA LEU A 135 8.90 -4.43 0.17
C LEU A 135 9.40 -5.67 -0.59
N THR A 136 8.75 -6.06 -1.67
CA THR A 136 9.12 -7.23 -2.47
C THR A 136 10.56 -7.11 -2.98
N ASN A 137 10.92 -5.93 -3.48
CA ASN A 137 12.26 -5.61 -3.94
C ASN A 137 13.29 -5.58 -2.80
N SER A 138 12.94 -5.10 -1.60
CA SER A 138 13.85 -5.13 -0.45
C SER A 138 14.28 -6.55 -0.08
N VAL A 139 13.38 -7.53 -0.25
CA VAL A 139 13.66 -8.94 0.00
C VAL A 139 14.54 -9.52 -1.10
N THR A 140 14.25 -9.16 -2.35
CA THR A 140 15.06 -9.58 -3.50
C THR A 140 16.49 -9.05 -3.39
N GLU A 141 16.68 -7.76 -3.09
CA GLU A 141 18.02 -7.16 -2.90
C GLU A 141 18.76 -7.77 -1.70
N TRP A 142 18.06 -8.03 -0.61
CA TRP A 142 18.69 -8.75 0.49
C TRP A 142 19.15 -10.15 0.10
N ASN A 143 18.33 -10.88 -0.65
CA ASN A 143 18.67 -12.23 -1.12
C ASN A 143 19.88 -12.19 -2.05
N THR A 144 19.98 -11.21 -2.97
CA THR A 144 21.11 -11.07 -3.88
C THR A 144 22.41 -10.73 -3.14
N GLU A 145 22.36 -9.85 -2.14
CA GLU A 145 23.54 -9.53 -1.32
C GLU A 145 24.07 -10.72 -0.52
N VAL A 146 23.16 -11.47 0.13
CA VAL A 146 23.54 -12.69 0.88
C VAL A 146 24.09 -13.76 -0.07
N ALA A 147 23.51 -13.87 -1.27
CA ALA A 147 23.95 -14.78 -2.30
C ALA A 147 25.33 -14.42 -2.84
N GLN A 148 25.60 -13.15 -3.15
CA GLN A 148 26.93 -12.73 -3.60
C GLN A 148 28.02 -12.96 -2.54
N LYS A 149 27.67 -12.85 -1.26
CA LYS A 149 28.58 -13.12 -0.14
C LYS A 149 28.83 -14.62 0.10
N ARG A 150 27.95 -15.53 -0.36
CA ARG A 150 28.17 -16.99 -0.31
C ARG A 150 28.64 -17.47 -1.69
N ILE A 151 29.77 -18.16 -1.76
CA ILE A 151 30.32 -18.74 -3.01
C ILE A 151 29.46 -19.95 -3.45
N ILE A 152 28.18 -19.75 -3.77
CA ILE A 152 27.27 -20.80 -4.23
C ILE A 152 26.57 -20.24 -5.48
N SER A 153 27.06 -20.65 -6.65
CA SER A 153 26.77 -19.99 -7.92
C SER A 153 25.44 -20.39 -8.59
N ASP A 154 24.56 -21.16 -7.94
CA ASP A 154 23.47 -21.85 -8.66
C ASP A 154 22.19 -22.09 -7.86
N TRP A 155 21.86 -21.21 -6.89
CA TRP A 155 20.59 -21.30 -6.15
C TRP A 155 19.50 -20.44 -6.80
N ASP A 156 18.32 -21.01 -7.06
CA ASP A 156 17.16 -20.26 -7.56
C ASP A 156 16.48 -19.49 -6.41
N TYR A 157 16.73 -18.18 -6.37
CA TYR A 157 16.33 -17.26 -5.30
C TYR A 157 14.84 -16.96 -5.24
N SER A 158 14.11 -17.20 -6.34
CA SER A 158 12.65 -17.01 -6.42
C SER A 158 11.87 -17.95 -5.50
N THR A 159 12.47 -19.09 -5.15
CA THR A 159 11.85 -20.17 -4.38
C THR A 159 11.73 -19.91 -2.88
N ALA A 160 12.50 -18.94 -2.34
CA ALA A 160 12.57 -18.66 -0.90
C ALA A 160 11.63 -17.53 -0.44
N GLN A 161 11.10 -16.73 -1.36
CA GLN A 161 10.26 -15.57 -1.04
C GLN A 161 8.78 -15.95 -1.13
N LYS A 162 8.08 -15.91 0.00
CA LYS A 162 6.62 -16.10 0.03
C LYS A 162 5.93 -14.79 0.36
N LEU A 163 5.05 -14.35 -0.55
CA LEU A 163 4.09 -13.29 -0.28
C LEU A 163 3.18 -13.73 0.86
N GLY A 164 3.14 -12.94 1.92
CA GLY A 164 2.30 -13.21 3.07
C GLY A 164 0.90 -12.62 2.93
N LEU A 165 0.02 -12.94 3.88
CA LEU A 165 -1.39 -12.56 3.85
C LEU A 165 -1.59 -11.04 3.74
N ALA A 166 -0.77 -10.25 4.44
CA ALA A 166 -0.93 -8.79 4.43
C ALA A 166 -0.70 -8.18 3.05
N ALA A 167 0.19 -8.76 2.24
CA ALA A 167 0.37 -8.32 0.86
C ALA A 167 -0.86 -8.62 -0.02
N TYR A 168 -1.50 -9.78 0.16
CA TYR A 168 -2.78 -10.08 -0.53
C TYR A 168 -3.91 -9.14 -0.12
N LEU A 169 -3.97 -8.74 1.16
CA LEU A 169 -4.91 -7.71 1.62
C LEU A 169 -4.61 -6.35 0.95
N ALA A 170 -3.35 -5.96 0.86
CA ALA A 170 -2.94 -4.74 0.17
C ALA A 170 -3.34 -4.75 -1.32
N TYR A 171 -3.14 -5.86 -2.04
CA TYR A 171 -3.63 -6.02 -3.41
C TYR A 171 -5.15 -5.91 -3.52
N THR A 172 -5.87 -6.46 -2.55
CA THR A 172 -7.34 -6.31 -2.50
C THR A 172 -7.74 -4.83 -2.37
N VAL A 173 -7.01 -4.05 -1.57
CA VAL A 173 -7.22 -2.60 -1.46
C VAL A 173 -6.92 -1.90 -2.79
N VAL A 174 -5.85 -2.26 -3.49
CA VAL A 174 -5.54 -1.73 -4.83
C VAL A 174 -6.71 -1.95 -5.80
N LEU A 175 -7.30 -3.16 -5.81
CA LEU A 175 -8.45 -3.47 -6.66
C LEU A 175 -9.68 -2.64 -6.29
N ILE A 176 -9.99 -2.49 -5.00
CA ILE A 176 -11.10 -1.66 -4.52
C ILE A 176 -10.94 -0.21 -4.98
N TYR A 177 -9.75 0.37 -4.80
CA TYR A 177 -9.48 1.77 -5.16
C TYR A 177 -9.44 2.00 -6.67
N THR A 178 -8.92 1.04 -7.43
CA THR A 178 -8.97 1.07 -8.91
C THR A 178 -10.41 1.04 -9.40
N PHE A 179 -11.22 0.12 -8.87
CA PHE A 179 -12.64 0.03 -9.21
C PHE A 179 -13.40 1.31 -8.84
N ALA A 180 -13.17 1.86 -7.64
CA ALA A 180 -13.77 3.11 -7.21
C ALA A 180 -13.33 4.27 -8.13
N GLY A 181 -12.06 4.34 -8.50
CA GLY A 181 -11.52 5.31 -9.47
C GLY A 181 -12.26 5.27 -10.79
N ILE A 182 -12.50 4.08 -11.35
CA ILE A 182 -13.27 3.88 -12.60
C ILE A 182 -14.73 4.33 -12.42
N VAL A 183 -15.39 3.94 -11.33
CA VAL A 183 -16.80 4.30 -11.07
C VAL A 183 -16.96 5.83 -10.96
N PHE A 184 -16.08 6.50 -10.21
CA PHE A 184 -16.12 7.97 -10.09
C PHE A 184 -15.76 8.66 -11.41
N PHE A 185 -14.82 8.11 -12.18
CA PHE A 185 -14.48 8.63 -13.51
C PHE A 185 -15.68 8.57 -14.45
N MET A 186 -16.33 7.41 -14.54
CA MET A 186 -17.52 7.21 -15.39
C MET A 186 -18.69 8.09 -14.94
N ALA A 187 -18.86 8.29 -13.64
CA ALA A 187 -19.90 9.16 -13.08
C ALA A 187 -19.60 10.67 -13.23
N SER A 188 -18.37 11.05 -13.60
CA SER A 188 -17.93 12.44 -13.75
C SER A 188 -18.24 13.07 -15.12
N ARG A 189 -19.04 12.39 -15.96
CA ARG A 189 -19.44 12.91 -17.27
C ARG A 189 -20.32 14.16 -17.08
N LYS A 190 -19.95 15.25 -17.78
CA LYS A 190 -20.70 16.51 -17.74
C LYS A 190 -22.09 16.28 -18.30
N GLN A 191 -23.12 16.69 -17.55
CA GLN A 191 -24.50 16.60 -17.99
C GLN A 191 -24.94 17.95 -18.55
N LYS A 192 -25.42 17.99 -19.81
CA LYS A 192 -25.88 19.23 -20.49
C LYS A 192 -27.20 19.00 -21.22
N GLY A 193 -28.11 19.97 -21.16
CA GLY A 193 -29.36 19.99 -21.93
C GLY A 193 -30.21 18.74 -21.72
N SER A 194 -30.74 18.16 -22.80
CA SER A 194 -31.59 16.96 -22.75
C SER A 194 -30.91 15.69 -22.22
N ARG A 195 -29.59 15.72 -21.95
CA ARG A 195 -28.82 14.63 -21.33
C ARG A 195 -28.66 14.77 -19.82
N ALA A 196 -29.22 15.83 -19.22
CA ALA A 196 -29.25 15.98 -17.77
C ALA A 196 -30.36 15.12 -17.16
N ALA A 197 -30.04 14.39 -16.09
CA ALA A 197 -31.02 13.54 -15.42
C ALA A 197 -32.13 14.37 -14.73
N THR A 198 -31.81 15.60 -14.31
CA THR A 198 -32.75 16.58 -13.77
C THR A 198 -32.30 18.01 -14.14
N ALA A 199 -33.24 18.97 -14.11
CA ALA A 199 -32.94 20.38 -14.36
C ALA A 199 -31.98 20.98 -13.32
N GLU A 200 -31.99 20.47 -12.08
CA GLU A 200 -31.08 20.89 -11.01
C GLU A 200 -29.62 20.53 -11.34
N PHE A 201 -29.37 19.32 -11.84
CA PHE A 201 -28.03 18.92 -12.27
C PHE A 201 -27.52 19.71 -13.47
N GLU A 202 -28.42 20.11 -14.38
CA GLU A 202 -28.05 21.02 -15.47
C GLU A 202 -27.63 22.40 -14.96
N VAL A 203 -28.31 22.94 -13.95
CA VAL A 203 -27.99 24.25 -13.36
C VAL A 203 -26.65 24.20 -12.62
N GLU A 204 -26.35 23.13 -11.87
CA GLU A 204 -25.07 23.01 -11.15
C GLU A 204 -23.85 22.77 -12.05
N ASP A 205 -24.04 22.13 -13.21
CA ASP A 205 -22.96 21.87 -14.19
C ASP A 205 -22.76 23.03 -15.19
N ARG A 206 -23.59 24.09 -15.12
CA ARG A 206 -23.38 25.32 -15.90
C ARG A 206 -22.10 26.04 -15.46
N ASP A 207 -21.52 26.74 -16.42
CA ASP A 207 -20.31 27.50 -16.18
C ASP A 207 -20.65 28.68 -15.25
N VAL A 208 -19.91 28.81 -14.14
CA VAL A 208 -20.09 29.91 -13.18
C VAL A 208 -19.36 31.12 -13.76
N TYR A 209 -20.11 32.14 -14.16
CA TYR A 209 -19.55 33.44 -14.53
C TYR A 209 -19.05 34.14 -13.25
N ILE A 210 -17.75 34.02 -12.97
CA ILE A 210 -17.07 34.78 -11.92
C ILE A 210 -16.56 36.06 -12.59
N GLY A 211 -17.42 37.08 -12.62
CA GLY A 211 -17.17 38.34 -13.33
C GLY A 211 -18.27 38.63 -14.35
N ARG A 212 -18.62 39.92 -14.48
CA ARG A 212 -19.72 40.45 -15.33
C ARG A 212 -19.70 39.87 -16.74
#